data_AF-A0A5M3VNW6-F1
#
_entry.id   AF-A0A5M3VNW6-F1
#
_cell.length_a   1.000
_cell.length_b   1.000
_cell.length_c   1.000
_cell.angle_alpha   90.00
_cell.angle_beta   90.00
_cell.angle_gamma   90.00
#
_symmetry.space_group_name_H-M   'P 1'
#
loop_
_entity.id
_entity.type
_entity.pdbx_description
1 polymer ?
#
loop_
_entity_poly.entity_id
_entity_poly.type
_entity_poly.pdbx_seq_one_letter_code
_entity_poly.pdbx_strand_id
1 'polypeptide(L)'
;MVREPGGLRKDHEYEYAIPRPLRPGDRVGVTAPSSGVEENLRDRLRAGIRTVEERGYEVVVGACMDGSSHVSAPAAERARELMEMLTDPRIRAVVPPWGGETVIDLLPLLDWDALREADPTWVVGFSDMSTIITPLTPLTPLTLLTGIATVHGNNLMDTPYRAPEGLLTWLDIVTMAQGARPSPRPRRTATGHRDGTTTRRPPRCGSSHSTRRGGGRDWTVTATCGSRGG
;
A
#
# COMPACT_ATOMS: atom_id res chain seq x y z
N MET A 1 22.63 0.73 -44.55
CA MET A 1 23.13 -0.21 -43.53
C MET A 1 22.75 0.36 -42.17
N VAL A 2 21.52 0.08 -41.74
CA VAL A 2 20.97 0.58 -40.48
C VAL A 2 21.46 -0.36 -39.39
N ARG A 3 22.15 0.18 -38.37
CA ARG A 3 22.53 -0.58 -37.18
C ARG A 3 21.27 -0.80 -36.34
N GLU A 4 20.91 -2.06 -36.16
CA GLU A 4 19.91 -2.50 -35.19
C GLU A 4 20.27 -1.97 -33.79
N PRO A 5 19.32 -1.39 -33.03
CA PRO A 5 19.55 -1.01 -31.65
C PRO A 5 19.80 -2.26 -30.81
N GLY A 6 20.92 -2.25 -30.09
CA GLY A 6 21.37 -3.34 -29.22
C GLY A 6 20.28 -3.79 -28.26
N GLY A 7 20.09 -5.11 -28.20
CA GLY A 7 19.02 -5.75 -27.46
C GLY A 7 18.97 -5.34 -25.99
N LEU A 8 17.75 -5.11 -25.49
CA LEU A 8 17.48 -5.13 -24.07
C LEU A 8 18.01 -6.45 -23.49
N ARG A 9 18.96 -6.35 -22.55
CA ARG A 9 19.39 -7.47 -21.72
C ARG A 9 18.15 -8.01 -20.99
N LYS A 10 17.87 -9.31 -21.16
CA LYS A 10 16.63 -9.97 -20.70
C LYS A 10 16.68 -10.51 -19.27
N ASP A 11 17.75 -10.27 -18.52
CA ASP A 11 18.03 -11.01 -17.29
C ASP A 11 18.28 -10.10 -16.08
N HIS A 12 17.44 -9.08 -15.86
CA HIS A 12 17.42 -8.38 -14.57
C HIS A 12 16.47 -9.14 -13.64
N GLU A 13 17.01 -10.16 -12.96
CA GLU A 13 16.38 -10.65 -11.73
C GLU A 13 16.54 -9.53 -10.70
N TYR A 14 15.48 -8.72 -10.52
CA TYR A 14 15.46 -7.68 -9.49
C TYR A 14 15.41 -8.39 -8.14
N GLU A 15 16.54 -8.47 -7.44
CA GLU A 15 16.59 -8.96 -6.07
C GLU A 15 16.01 -7.87 -5.17
N TYR A 16 14.78 -8.09 -4.70
CA TYR A 16 14.11 -7.14 -3.81
C TYR A 16 14.58 -7.34 -2.37
N ALA A 17 15.12 -6.29 -1.76
CA ALA A 17 15.44 -6.25 -0.35
C ALA A 17 14.17 -5.99 0.46
N ILE A 18 13.63 -7.04 1.10
CA ILE A 18 12.46 -6.91 1.97
C ILE A 18 12.95 -6.45 3.35
N PRO A 19 12.53 -5.27 3.85
CA PRO A 19 12.87 -4.85 5.20
C PRO A 19 12.44 -5.89 6.22
N ARG A 20 13.22 -6.02 7.30
CA ARG A 20 12.90 -7.01 8.33
C ARG A 20 11.53 -6.69 8.97
N PRO A 21 10.80 -7.69 9.46
CA PRO A 21 9.56 -7.45 10.18
C PRO A 21 9.78 -6.62 11.44
N LEU A 22 8.91 -5.64 11.69
CA LEU A 22 8.91 -4.84 12.91
C LEU A 22 8.66 -5.71 14.15
N ARG A 23 9.36 -5.39 15.24
CA ARG A 23 9.20 -6.02 16.55
C ARG A 23 8.99 -4.95 17.62
N PRO A 24 8.27 -5.24 18.72
CA PRO A 24 8.21 -4.34 19.86
C PRO A 24 9.61 -3.91 20.31
N GLY A 25 9.81 -2.62 20.55
CA GLY A 25 11.08 -1.96 20.81
C GLY A 25 11.77 -1.35 19.58
N ASP A 26 11.35 -1.70 18.36
CA ASP A 26 11.85 -1.05 17.14
C ASP A 26 11.33 0.40 17.04
N ARG A 27 12.08 1.27 16.34
CA ARG A 27 11.73 2.68 16.14
C ARG A 27 10.97 2.92 14.85
N VAL A 28 9.98 3.81 14.93
CA VAL A 28 9.20 4.32 13.79
C VAL A 28 9.45 5.82 13.65
N GLY A 29 10.04 6.23 12.53
CA GLY A 29 10.23 7.62 12.15
C GLY A 29 8.95 8.24 11.59
N VAL A 30 8.67 9.48 11.97
CA VAL A 30 7.53 10.26 11.49
C VAL A 30 8.04 11.60 10.97
N THR A 31 8.03 11.78 9.65
CA THR A 31 8.39 13.04 8.98
C THR A 31 7.28 13.41 7.98
N ALA A 32 7.07 14.70 7.72
CA ALA A 32 6.14 15.14 6.68
C ALA A 32 6.92 15.53 5.41
N PRO A 33 7.11 14.63 4.44
CA PRO A 33 7.82 14.94 3.20
C PRO A 33 6.99 15.81 2.24
N SER A 34 5.73 16.11 2.58
CA SER A 34 4.81 16.93 1.80
C SER A 34 4.23 18.07 2.65
N SER A 35 2.94 18.04 2.94
CA SER A 35 2.26 19.01 3.81
C SER A 35 2.53 18.71 5.29
N GLY A 36 2.78 19.74 6.10
CA GLY A 36 2.95 19.59 7.55
C GLY A 36 1.62 19.39 8.27
N VAL A 37 1.61 19.44 9.61
CA VAL A 37 0.39 19.21 10.40
C VAL A 37 -0.09 20.53 11.01
N GLU A 38 -1.29 20.97 10.61
CA GLU A 38 -1.94 22.16 11.16
C GLU A 38 -2.18 22.04 12.68
N GLU A 39 -2.25 23.17 13.37
CA GLU A 39 -2.47 23.23 14.84
C GLU A 39 -3.73 22.48 15.27
N ASN A 40 -4.84 22.68 14.56
CA ASN A 40 -6.12 21.99 14.81
C ASN A 40 -6.04 20.45 14.63
N LEU A 41 -5.00 19.92 13.99
CA LEU A 41 -4.79 18.49 13.76
C LEU A 41 -3.71 17.88 14.67
N ARG A 42 -3.04 18.67 15.51
CA ARG A 42 -1.97 18.16 16.40
C ARG A 42 -2.47 17.09 17.37
N ASP A 43 -3.71 17.17 17.84
CA ASP A 43 -4.27 16.11 18.69
C ASP A 43 -4.51 14.80 17.93
N ARG A 44 -4.82 14.86 16.64
CA ARG A 44 -4.91 13.68 15.77
C ARG A 44 -3.53 13.06 15.54
N LEU A 45 -2.51 13.88 15.32
CA LEU A 45 -1.12 13.41 15.25
C LEU A 45 -0.71 12.69 16.54
N ARG A 46 -0.95 13.30 17.70
CA ARG A 46 -0.68 12.69 19.02
C ARG A 46 -1.41 11.37 19.20
N ALA A 47 -2.67 11.27 18.75
CA ALA A 47 -3.42 10.01 18.80
C ALA A 47 -2.78 8.93 17.93
N GLY A 48 -2.33 9.27 16.70
CA GLY A 48 -1.60 8.36 15.83
C GLY A 48 -0.30 7.86 16.43
N ILE A 49 0.51 8.77 16.98
CA ILE A 49 1.76 8.46 17.70
C ILE A 49 1.47 7.50 18.85
N ARG A 50 0.52 7.85 19.72
CA ARG A 50 0.15 7.05 20.89
C ARG A 50 -0.29 5.64 20.50
N THR A 51 -1.07 5.48 19.42
CA THR A 51 -1.48 4.14 18.94
C THR A 51 -0.29 3.28 18.52
N VAL A 52 0.75 3.88 17.95
CA VAL A 52 1.98 3.16 17.59
C VAL A 52 2.78 2.80 18.85
N GLU A 53 2.91 3.74 19.80
CA GLU A 53 3.58 3.50 21.08
C GLU A 53 2.88 2.43 21.94
N GLU A 54 1.54 2.43 22.00
CA GLU A 54 0.72 1.43 22.69
C GLU A 54 0.91 0.02 22.12
N ARG A 55 1.35 -0.10 20.86
CA ARG A 55 1.71 -1.38 20.23
C ARG A 55 3.17 -1.80 20.51
N GLY A 56 3.88 -1.03 21.34
CA GLY A 56 5.20 -1.35 21.85
C GLY A 56 6.36 -0.81 21.01
N TYR A 57 6.15 0.20 20.17
CA TYR A 57 7.20 0.81 19.35
C TYR A 57 7.65 2.16 19.91
N GLU A 58 8.88 2.56 19.62
CA GLU A 58 9.38 3.91 19.91
C GLU A 58 9.10 4.82 18.71
N VAL A 59 8.51 6.01 18.92
CA VAL A 59 8.23 6.95 17.83
C VAL A 59 9.22 8.11 17.83
N VAL A 60 9.86 8.37 16.69
CA VAL A 60 10.78 9.49 16.48
C VAL A 60 10.12 10.48 15.53
N VAL A 61 9.72 11.64 16.05
CA VAL A 61 9.08 12.70 15.24
C VAL A 61 10.14 13.66 14.72
N GLY A 62 10.11 13.93 13.41
CA GLY A 62 10.97 14.88 12.72
C GLY A 62 10.60 16.34 13.00
N ALA A 63 11.46 17.24 12.55
CA ALA A 63 11.28 18.69 12.67
C ALA A 63 10.43 19.27 11.53
N CYS A 64 10.40 18.64 10.35
CA CYS A 64 9.67 19.11 9.17
C CYS A 64 8.16 18.82 9.28
N MET A 65 7.50 19.39 10.28
CA MET A 65 6.09 19.10 10.62
C MET A 65 5.18 20.34 10.62
N ASP A 66 5.69 21.52 10.23
CA ASP A 66 4.95 22.77 10.29
C ASP A 66 3.80 22.81 9.27
N GLY A 67 2.56 22.88 9.74
CA GLY A 67 1.37 22.97 8.90
C GLY A 67 0.91 24.39 8.59
N SER A 68 1.70 25.44 8.86
CA SER A 68 1.27 26.83 8.60
C SER A 68 1.18 27.18 7.11
N SER A 69 1.66 26.31 6.22
CA SER A 69 1.66 26.45 4.77
C SER A 69 1.26 25.12 4.11
N HIS A 70 1.10 25.14 2.79
CA HIS A 70 0.84 23.95 1.97
C HIS A 70 2.01 22.95 1.94
N VAL A 71 3.22 23.38 2.33
CA VAL A 71 4.44 22.57 2.49
C VAL A 71 4.91 22.57 3.94
N SER A 72 5.49 21.46 4.40
CA SER A 72 5.93 21.29 5.79
C SER A 72 7.22 22.01 6.16
N ALA A 73 8.10 22.21 5.18
CA ALA A 73 9.41 22.83 5.27
C ALA A 73 10.01 23.01 3.85
N PRO A 74 11.11 23.76 3.68
CA PRO A 74 11.85 23.81 2.43
C PRO A 74 12.22 22.41 1.90
N ALA A 75 12.21 22.23 0.57
CA ALA A 75 12.42 20.91 -0.06
C ALA A 75 13.75 20.24 0.37
N ALA A 76 14.83 21.02 0.51
CA ALA A 76 16.12 20.51 0.96
C ALA A 76 16.08 20.00 2.41
N GLU A 77 15.31 20.63 3.29
CA GLU A 77 15.15 20.20 4.68
C GLU A 77 14.31 18.93 4.78
N ARG A 78 13.19 18.88 4.04
CA ARG A 78 12.35 17.67 3.93
C ARG A 78 13.12 16.48 3.38
N ALA A 79 13.90 16.69 2.31
CA ALA A 79 14.72 15.65 1.70
C ALA A 79 15.80 15.15 2.65
N ARG A 80 16.50 16.06 3.34
CA ARG A 80 17.54 15.71 4.33
C ARG A 80 16.94 14.89 5.47
N GLU A 81 15.83 15.35 6.06
CA GLU A 81 15.19 14.64 7.17
C GLU A 81 14.68 13.25 6.75
N LEU A 82 14.09 13.14 5.56
CA LEU A 82 13.67 11.85 5.01
C LEU A 82 14.87 10.92 4.80
N MET A 83 15.97 11.41 4.21
CA MET A 83 17.20 10.64 4.02
C MET A 83 17.79 10.16 5.35
N GLU A 84 17.87 11.04 6.35
CA GLU A 84 18.37 10.70 7.69
C GLU A 84 17.52 9.58 8.33
N MET A 85 16.20 9.65 8.22
CA MET A 85 15.33 8.62 8.77
C MET A 85 15.39 7.29 8.01
N LEU A 86 15.56 7.32 6.69
CA LEU A 86 15.64 6.12 5.87
C LEU A 86 16.99 5.40 5.97
N THR A 87 18.05 6.14 6.30
CA THR A 87 19.42 5.61 6.39
C THR A 87 19.88 5.34 7.83
N ASP A 88 19.14 5.78 8.87
CA ASP A 88 19.42 5.42 10.25
C ASP A 88 19.05 3.95 10.53
N PRO A 89 20.01 3.05 10.81
CA PRO A 89 19.74 1.63 11.06
C PRO A 89 18.90 1.37 12.32
N ARG A 90 18.70 2.39 13.18
CA ARG A 90 17.85 2.31 14.38
C ARG A 90 16.38 2.47 14.03
N ILE A 91 16.04 3.13 12.92
CA ILE A 91 14.68 3.34 12.45
C ILE A 91 14.29 2.17 11.53
N ARG A 92 13.18 1.50 11.84
CA ARG A 92 12.73 0.30 11.09
C ARG A 92 11.56 0.58 10.17
N ALA A 93 10.83 1.66 10.40
CA ALA A 93 9.80 2.15 9.51
C ALA A 93 9.76 3.68 9.52
N VAL A 94 9.47 4.28 8.38
CA VAL A 94 9.14 5.70 8.23
C VAL A 94 7.70 5.79 7.74
N VAL A 95 6.87 6.50 8.52
CA VAL A 95 5.45 6.68 8.24
C VAL A 95 5.09 8.16 8.38
N PRO A 96 4.60 8.82 7.32
CA PRO A 96 4.27 10.23 7.40
C PRO A 96 2.96 10.45 8.15
N PRO A 97 2.75 11.66 8.72
CA PRO A 97 1.48 12.01 9.36
C PRO A 97 0.31 11.89 8.39
N TRP A 98 0.49 12.37 7.15
CA TRP A 98 -0.45 12.33 6.03
C TRP A 98 0.25 12.60 4.68
N GLY A 99 -0.52 12.73 3.59
CA GLY A 99 -0.02 13.06 2.25
C GLY A 99 0.15 14.56 1.99
N GLY A 100 0.02 14.97 0.73
CA GLY A 100 0.10 16.36 0.27
C GLY A 100 0.16 16.42 -1.26
N GLU A 101 0.99 17.29 -1.82
CA GLU A 101 1.16 17.47 -3.29
C GLU A 101 2.61 17.70 -3.76
N THR A 102 3.59 17.69 -2.84
CA THR A 102 4.95 18.21 -3.08
C THR A 102 6.07 17.21 -2.82
N VAL A 103 5.77 15.91 -2.70
CA VAL A 103 6.79 14.86 -2.58
C VAL A 103 7.66 14.79 -3.85
N ILE A 104 7.11 15.13 -5.00
CA ILE A 104 7.83 15.15 -6.29
C ILE A 104 9.08 16.03 -6.27
N ASP A 105 9.07 17.10 -5.47
CA ASP A 105 10.19 18.05 -5.36
C ASP A 105 11.41 17.44 -4.67
N LEU A 106 11.23 16.37 -3.89
CA LEU A 106 12.30 15.72 -3.14
C LEU A 106 13.13 14.80 -4.02
N LEU A 107 12.56 14.24 -5.08
CA LEU A 107 13.19 13.15 -5.83
C LEU A 107 14.57 13.49 -6.40
N PRO A 108 14.82 14.71 -6.92
CA PRO A 108 16.15 15.11 -7.37
C PRO A 108 17.17 15.34 -6.24
N LEU A 109 16.72 15.41 -4.99
CA LEU A 109 17.52 15.71 -3.80
C LEU A 109 17.85 14.46 -2.98
N LEU A 110 17.22 13.33 -3.26
CA LEU A 110 17.47 12.07 -2.57
C LEU A 110 18.71 11.38 -3.16
N ASP A 111 19.57 10.87 -2.27
CA ASP A 111 20.72 10.06 -2.64
C ASP A 111 20.27 8.59 -2.74
N TRP A 112 19.97 8.17 -3.96
CA TRP A 112 19.47 6.82 -4.25
C TRP A 112 20.52 5.73 -4.02
N ASP A 113 21.80 6.04 -4.19
CA ASP A 113 22.88 5.09 -3.93
C ASP A 113 23.02 4.84 -2.42
N ALA A 114 22.96 5.91 -1.62
CA ALA A 114 22.95 5.78 -0.16
C ALA A 114 21.74 4.97 0.34
N LEU A 115 20.55 5.17 -0.24
CA LEU A 115 19.36 4.39 0.11
C LEU A 115 19.46 2.92 -0.31
N ARG A 116 20.15 2.62 -1.42
CA ARG A 116 20.39 1.25 -1.88
C ARG A 116 21.41 0.52 -1.00
N GLU A 117 22.36 1.24 -0.42
CA GLU A 117 23.43 0.68 0.42
C GLU A 117 23.06 0.60 1.91
N ALA A 118 22.07 1.40 2.35
CA ALA A 118 21.56 1.38 3.72
C ALA A 118 20.82 0.08 4.08
N ASP A 119 20.70 -0.20 5.39
CA ASP A 119 19.82 -1.28 5.88
C ASP A 119 18.36 -0.97 5.48
N PRO A 120 17.66 -1.89 4.77
CA PRO A 120 16.30 -1.64 4.31
C PRO A 120 15.34 -1.25 5.45
N THR A 121 14.73 -0.08 5.27
CA THR A 121 13.73 0.51 6.18
C THR A 121 12.36 0.50 5.50
N TRP A 122 11.31 0.15 6.26
CA TRP A 122 9.95 0.20 5.70
C TRP A 122 9.54 1.64 5.39
N VAL A 123 9.08 1.89 4.17
CA VAL A 123 8.43 3.16 3.82
C VAL A 123 6.95 2.90 3.64
N VAL A 124 6.14 3.60 4.42
CA VAL A 124 4.69 3.44 4.45
C VAL A 124 4.03 4.76 4.05
N GLY A 125 2.98 4.69 3.26
CA GLY A 125 2.11 5.85 3.04
C GLY A 125 1.13 5.67 1.89
N PHE A 126 0.20 6.61 1.78
CA PHE A 126 -0.82 6.67 0.74
C PHE A 126 -0.93 8.09 0.18
N SER A 127 -1.58 8.23 -0.98
CA SER A 127 -1.76 9.50 -1.70
C SER A 127 -0.43 9.97 -2.28
N ASP A 128 0.05 11.16 -1.93
CA ASP A 128 1.30 11.75 -2.46
C ASP A 128 2.54 10.90 -2.22
N MET A 129 2.55 10.09 -1.16
CA MET A 129 3.64 9.13 -0.91
C MET A 129 3.80 8.09 -2.02
N SER A 130 2.77 7.88 -2.85
CA SER A 130 2.85 7.06 -4.07
C SER A 130 3.97 7.54 -4.99
N THR A 131 4.31 8.83 -4.97
CA THR A 131 5.41 9.41 -5.75
C THR A 131 6.77 8.81 -5.39
N ILE A 132 6.97 8.39 -4.13
CA ILE A 132 8.19 7.68 -3.69
C ILE A 132 8.01 6.15 -3.75
N ILE A 133 6.81 5.67 -3.40
CA ILE A 133 6.49 4.23 -3.23
C ILE A 133 6.26 3.51 -4.56
N THR A 134 5.61 4.16 -5.54
CA THR A 134 5.14 3.50 -6.77
C THR A 134 6.01 3.80 -7.99
N PRO A 135 6.20 2.81 -8.89
CA PRO A 135 7.02 2.91 -10.09
C PRO A 135 6.31 3.58 -11.27
N LEU A 136 5.72 4.77 -11.08
CA LEU A 136 4.95 5.44 -12.14
C LEU A 136 5.79 6.28 -13.11
N THR A 137 7.06 6.57 -12.79
CA THR A 137 7.90 7.46 -13.61
C THR A 137 9.29 6.84 -13.80
N PRO A 138 9.91 6.90 -15.00
CA PRO A 138 11.27 6.37 -15.24
C PRO A 138 12.36 7.04 -14.39
N LEU A 139 12.02 8.11 -13.67
CA LEU A 139 12.91 8.86 -12.79
C LEU A 139 12.90 8.34 -11.34
N THR A 140 11.90 7.54 -10.93
CA THR A 140 11.79 7.14 -9.52
C THR A 140 10.82 6.01 -9.27
N PRO A 141 11.33 4.95 -8.63
CA PRO A 141 10.70 4.52 -7.38
C PRO A 141 11.72 3.90 -6.42
N LEU A 142 11.56 4.15 -5.12
CA LEU A 142 12.42 3.54 -4.10
C LEU A 142 12.57 2.03 -4.35
N THR A 143 11.45 1.33 -4.60
CA THR A 143 11.46 -0.11 -4.92
C THR A 143 12.27 -0.50 -6.18
N LEU A 144 12.26 0.27 -7.28
CA LEU A 144 13.03 -0.11 -8.48
C LEU A 144 14.47 0.40 -8.46
N LEU A 145 14.73 1.53 -7.79
CA LEU A 145 16.08 2.11 -7.71
C LEU A 145 16.93 1.42 -6.63
N THR A 146 16.31 1.04 -5.50
CA THR A 146 17.03 0.42 -4.38
C THR A 146 16.72 -1.05 -4.20
N GLY A 147 15.65 -1.57 -4.83
CA GLY A 147 15.15 -2.92 -4.56
C GLY A 147 14.35 -3.02 -3.26
N ILE A 148 14.20 -1.94 -2.47
CA ILE A 148 13.57 -2.02 -1.15
C ILE A 148 12.05 -2.15 -1.25
N ALA A 149 11.47 -3.12 -0.55
CA ALA A 149 10.01 -3.27 -0.49
C ALA A 149 9.33 -2.14 0.32
N THR A 150 8.30 -1.53 -0.26
CA THR A 150 7.51 -0.44 0.35
C THR A 150 6.04 -0.84 0.56
N VAL A 151 5.33 -0.17 1.47
CA VAL A 151 3.91 -0.41 1.75
C VAL A 151 3.07 0.81 1.36
N HIS A 152 2.26 0.65 0.30
CA HIS A 152 1.23 1.61 -0.02
C HIS A 152 0.01 1.39 0.91
N GLY A 153 -0.05 2.11 2.02
CA GLY A 153 -1.00 1.90 3.12
C GLY A 153 -1.38 3.20 3.82
N ASN A 154 -2.30 3.13 4.77
CA ASN A 154 -2.79 4.29 5.50
C ASN A 154 -1.67 5.05 6.22
N ASN A 155 -1.74 6.38 6.22
CA ASN A 155 -0.75 7.25 6.88
C ASN A 155 -0.92 7.19 8.41
N LEU A 156 0.04 7.75 9.16
CA LEU A 156 0.09 7.64 10.63
C LEU A 156 -1.22 8.11 11.29
N MET A 157 -1.76 9.25 10.88
CA MET A 157 -2.97 9.83 11.48
C MET A 157 -4.26 9.02 11.20
N ASP A 158 -4.19 8.03 10.31
CA ASP A 158 -5.28 7.09 10.05
C ASP A 158 -5.10 5.77 10.80
N THR A 159 -3.94 5.56 11.44
CA THR A 159 -3.61 4.35 12.20
C THR A 159 -4.58 4.06 13.36
N PRO A 160 -5.13 5.07 14.08
CA PRO A 160 -6.10 4.82 15.15
C PRO A 160 -7.43 4.25 14.64
N TYR A 161 -7.76 4.40 13.36
CA TYR A 161 -9.02 3.89 12.84
C TYR A 161 -9.00 2.36 12.74
N ARG A 162 -10.11 1.75 13.16
CA ARG A 162 -10.29 0.30 13.03
C ARG A 162 -10.40 -0.06 11.56
N ALA A 163 -9.51 -0.93 11.09
CA ALA A 163 -9.63 -1.52 9.76
C ALA A 163 -10.95 -2.31 9.64
N PRO A 164 -11.73 -2.11 8.56
CA PRO A 164 -12.88 -2.95 8.25
C PRO A 164 -12.51 -4.43 8.23
N GLU A 165 -13.48 -5.29 8.55
CA GLU A 165 -13.25 -6.73 8.55
C GLU A 165 -12.76 -7.21 7.18
N GLY A 166 -11.63 -7.94 7.18
CA GLY A 166 -10.99 -8.45 5.97
C GLY A 166 -9.91 -7.54 5.37
N LEU A 167 -9.68 -6.34 5.92
CA LEU A 167 -8.55 -5.48 5.55
C LEU A 167 -7.43 -5.56 6.60
N LEU A 168 -6.19 -5.49 6.13
CA LEU A 168 -5.00 -5.38 6.97
C LEU A 168 -4.57 -3.92 7.09
N THR A 169 -4.09 -3.53 8.27
CA THR A 169 -3.41 -2.25 8.49
C THR A 169 -1.98 -2.33 7.97
N TRP A 170 -1.35 -1.17 7.76
CA TRP A 170 0.08 -1.14 7.44
C TRP A 170 0.94 -1.85 8.50
N LEU A 171 0.57 -1.73 9.79
CA LEU A 171 1.25 -2.41 10.91
C LEU A 171 1.16 -3.93 10.82
N ASP A 172 0.02 -4.47 10.38
CA ASP A 172 -0.10 -5.91 10.16
C ASP A 172 0.88 -6.37 9.07
N ILE A 173 1.02 -5.59 7.99
CA ILE A 173 1.90 -5.94 6.87
C ILE A 173 3.38 -5.88 7.28
N VAL A 174 3.82 -4.80 7.94
CA VAL A 174 5.25 -4.63 8.27
C VAL A 174 5.70 -5.52 9.43
N THR A 175 4.78 -6.14 10.18
CA THR A 175 5.09 -7.12 11.24
C THR A 175 4.98 -8.57 10.78
N MET A 176 4.44 -8.80 9.57
CA MET A 176 4.30 -10.15 9.03
C MET A 176 5.67 -10.81 8.82
N ALA A 177 5.74 -12.11 9.12
CA ALA A 177 6.92 -12.90 8.83
C ALA A 177 7.23 -12.90 7.32
N GLN A 178 8.52 -12.87 6.97
CA GLN A 178 8.93 -12.91 5.57
C GLN A 178 8.39 -14.17 4.87
N GLY A 179 7.86 -14.01 3.66
CA GLY A 179 7.23 -15.08 2.89
C GLY A 179 5.78 -15.39 3.29
N ALA A 180 5.25 -14.82 4.38
CA ALA A 180 3.84 -14.95 4.73
C ALA A 180 2.96 -14.23 3.70
N ARG A 181 1.87 -14.88 3.26
CA ARG A 181 0.89 -14.29 2.35
C ARG A 181 -0.36 -13.87 3.11
N PRO A 182 -0.88 -12.65 2.91
CA PRO A 182 -2.19 -12.28 3.41
C PRO A 182 -3.23 -13.25 2.85
N SER A 183 -4.01 -13.90 3.71
CA SER A 183 -5.11 -14.75 3.27
C SER A 183 -6.26 -13.86 2.77
N PRO A 184 -6.76 -14.03 1.52
CA PRO A 184 -7.95 -13.32 1.07
C PRO A 184 -9.16 -13.86 1.83
N ARG A 185 -9.57 -13.17 2.91
CA ARG A 185 -10.81 -13.44 3.62
C ARG A 185 -12.01 -12.96 2.79
N PRO A 186 -13.21 -13.56 2.93
CA PRO A 186 -14.23 -13.57 1.88
C PRO A 186 -14.64 -12.15 1.46
N ARG A 187 -14.61 -11.92 0.14
CA ARG A 187 -15.05 -10.67 -0.49
C ARG A 187 -16.47 -10.36 -0.03
N ARG A 188 -16.70 -9.19 0.60
CA ARG A 188 -18.02 -8.55 0.50
C ARG A 188 -18.21 -8.20 -0.96
N THR A 189 -18.99 -9.00 -1.70
CA THR A 189 -19.58 -8.52 -2.93
C THR A 189 -20.52 -7.38 -2.54
N ALA A 190 -20.15 -6.14 -2.85
CA ALA A 190 -21.12 -5.08 -2.90
C ALA A 190 -22.25 -5.56 -3.82
N THR A 191 -23.47 -5.65 -3.32
CA THR A 191 -24.68 -5.73 -4.14
C THR A 191 -24.87 -4.36 -4.80
N GLY A 192 -23.93 -4.01 -5.66
CA GLY A 192 -24.00 -2.88 -6.58
C GLY A 192 -24.23 -3.47 -7.96
N HIS A 193 -25.28 -3.00 -8.61
CA HIS A 193 -25.66 -3.33 -9.98
C HIS A 193 -24.42 -3.37 -10.89
N ARG A 194 -24.06 -4.56 -11.38
CA ARG A 194 -23.05 -4.70 -12.44
C ARG A 194 -23.78 -4.64 -13.77
N ASP A 195 -23.90 -3.44 -14.33
CA ASP A 195 -24.01 -3.29 -15.78
C ASP A 195 -22.64 -3.59 -16.37
N GLY A 196 -22.57 -4.68 -17.13
CA GLY A 196 -21.31 -5.18 -17.67
C GLY A 196 -21.48 -6.60 -18.18
N THR A 197 -22.19 -6.72 -19.29
CA THR A 197 -22.32 -7.93 -20.11
C THR A 197 -20.95 -8.56 -20.39
N THR A 198 -20.64 -9.66 -19.71
CA THR A 198 -19.68 -10.66 -20.19
C THR A 198 -20.28 -12.04 -20.02
N THR A 199 -20.80 -12.57 -21.12
CA THR A 199 -21.37 -13.89 -21.27
C THR A 199 -20.30 -14.97 -21.03
N ARG A 200 -20.20 -15.50 -19.80
CA ARG A 200 -19.63 -16.84 -19.57
C ARG A 200 -20.74 -17.87 -19.76
N ARG A 201 -20.66 -18.64 -20.84
CA ARG A 201 -21.50 -19.84 -21.09
C ARG A 201 -21.51 -20.74 -19.85
N PRO A 202 -22.67 -21.21 -19.37
CA PRO A 202 -22.71 -22.23 -18.34
C PRO A 202 -22.24 -23.59 -18.90
N PRO A 203 -21.71 -24.48 -18.03
CA PRO A 203 -21.25 -25.81 -18.43
C PRO A 203 -22.43 -26.67 -18.90
N ARG A 204 -22.18 -27.50 -19.91
CA ARG A 204 -23.15 -28.45 -20.47
C ARG A 204 -23.53 -29.48 -19.41
N CYS A 205 -24.72 -29.38 -18.84
CA CYS A 205 -25.38 -30.51 -18.19
C CYS A 205 -25.93 -31.44 -19.28
N GLY A 206 -25.48 -32.69 -19.28
CA GLY A 206 -26.10 -33.74 -20.07
C GLY A 206 -27.42 -34.14 -19.43
N SER A 207 -28.50 -34.09 -20.21
CA SER A 207 -29.71 -34.84 -19.89
C SER A 207 -30.23 -35.49 -21.17
N SER A 208 -30.44 -36.79 -21.03
CA SER A 208 -30.93 -37.70 -22.05
C SER A 208 -32.46 -37.65 -22.15
N HIS A 209 -32.92 -37.61 -23.41
CA HIS A 209 -34.14 -38.20 -23.98
C HIS A 209 -35.49 -37.46 -24.01
N SER A 210 -36.00 -37.43 -25.25
CA SER A 210 -37.36 -37.74 -25.70
C SER A 210 -38.45 -36.67 -25.54
N THR A 211 -38.62 -35.89 -26.62
CA THR A 211 -39.80 -35.07 -26.92
C THR A 211 -41.03 -35.90 -27.26
N ARG A 212 -42.18 -35.59 -26.65
CA ARG A 212 -43.50 -35.85 -27.25
C ARG A 212 -44.33 -34.55 -27.25
N ARG A 213 -44.96 -34.29 -28.41
CA ARG A 213 -45.62 -33.05 -28.83
C ARG A 213 -46.92 -32.75 -28.07
N GLY A 214 -47.24 -31.46 -27.92
CA GLY A 214 -48.64 -30.98 -27.94
C GLY A 214 -48.96 -29.77 -27.05
N GLY A 215 -49.05 -28.58 -27.67
CA GLY A 215 -50.08 -27.55 -27.42
C GLY A 215 -50.25 -26.90 -26.03
N GLY A 216 -49.82 -25.63 -25.92
CA GLY A 216 -50.61 -24.58 -25.27
C GLY A 216 -50.34 -24.23 -23.80
N ARG A 217 -50.03 -22.93 -23.60
CA ARG A 217 -50.19 -22.09 -22.40
C ARG A 217 -49.11 -22.14 -21.30
N ASP A 218 -48.93 -20.95 -20.71
CA ASP A 218 -47.93 -20.45 -19.75
C ASP A 218 -47.45 -21.43 -18.68
N TRP A 219 -46.17 -21.31 -18.31
CA TRP A 219 -45.63 -21.89 -17.08
C TRP A 219 -44.79 -20.87 -16.31
N THR A 220 -45.31 -20.49 -15.14
CA THR A 220 -44.57 -19.87 -14.04
C THR A 220 -43.67 -20.95 -13.41
N VAL A 221 -42.38 -20.69 -13.26
CA VAL A 221 -41.45 -21.60 -12.55
C VAL A 221 -41.06 -20.96 -11.22
N THR A 222 -41.60 -21.49 -10.13
CA THR A 222 -41.10 -21.31 -8.76
C THR A 222 -39.91 -22.24 -8.55
N ALA A 223 -38.76 -21.69 -8.15
CA ALA A 223 -37.62 -22.49 -7.69
C ALA A 223 -37.54 -22.41 -6.16
N THR A 224 -37.79 -23.53 -5.49
CA THR A 224 -37.54 -23.72 -4.05
C THR A 224 -36.07 -24.10 -3.84
N CYS A 225 -35.39 -23.36 -2.96
CA CYS A 225 -34.02 -23.68 -2.55
C CYS A 225 -34.08 -24.71 -1.40
N GLY A 226 -33.75 -25.96 -1.69
CA GLY A 226 -33.58 -27.01 -0.67
C GLY A 226 -32.13 -27.11 -0.23
N SER A 227 -31.86 -26.80 1.03
CA SER A 227 -30.60 -27.10 1.72
C SER A 227 -30.56 -28.56 2.17
N ARG A 228 -29.42 -29.24 1.95
CA ARG A 228 -29.00 -30.46 2.65
C ARG A 228 -27.46 -30.40 2.71
N GLY A 229 -26.76 -30.51 3.84
CA GLY A 229 -27.12 -31.20 5.08
C GLY A 229 -26.85 -32.68 4.91
N GLY A 230 -25.63 -33.10 5.27
CA GLY A 230 -25.12 -34.46 5.19
C GLY A 230 -23.62 -34.48 5.35
#